data_AF-A0A7T1AXQ5-F1
#
_entry.id   AF-A0A7T1AXQ5-F1
#
_cell.length_a   1.000
_cell.length_b   1.000
_cell.length_c   1.000
_cell.angle_alpha   90.00
_cell.angle_beta   90.00
_cell.angle_gamma   90.00
#
_symmetry.space_group_name_H-M   'P 1'
#
loop_
_entity.id
_entity.type
_entity.pdbx_description
1 polymer ?
#
loop_
_entity_poly.entity_id
_entity_poly.type
_entity_poly.pdbx_seq_one_letter_code
_entity_poly.pdbx_strand_id
1 'polypeptide(L)'
;MKNYKGSVLLDALFSFLMLSIICISILPLLNISTNKLNDQHSDLELKRVLFNQLIKTTKLPDNTNYGQYVITKRDKIICVQKETTNKKICYQQQSKSIYND
;
A
#
# COMPACT_ATOMS: atom_id res chain seq x y z
N MET A 1 29.64 -53.66 -6.84
CA MET A 1 28.85 -52.67 -7.61
C MET A 1 28.37 -51.59 -6.66
N LYS A 2 28.83 -50.34 -6.81
CA LYS A 2 28.35 -49.21 -6.00
C LYS A 2 26.88 -48.93 -6.37
N ASN A 3 26.01 -48.72 -5.39
CA ASN A 3 24.58 -48.49 -5.58
C ASN A 3 24.30 -47.07 -6.14
N TYR A 4 24.68 -46.85 -7.41
CA TYR A 4 24.53 -45.55 -8.09
C TYR A 4 23.08 -45.06 -8.15
N LYS A 5 22.09 -45.96 -8.25
CA LYS A 5 20.66 -45.61 -8.28
C LYS A 5 20.17 -44.97 -6.98
N GLY A 6 20.70 -45.41 -5.83
CA GLY A 6 20.35 -44.84 -4.53
C GLY A 6 20.91 -43.44 -4.33
N SER A 7 22.12 -43.18 -4.83
CA SER A 7 22.73 -41.84 -4.81
C SER A 7 21.93 -40.84 -5.64
N VAL A 8 21.52 -41.21 -6.85
CA VAL A 8 20.74 -40.32 -7.73
C VAL A 8 19.37 -40.00 -7.15
N LEU A 9 18.70 -40.98 -6.53
CA LEU A 9 17.43 -40.75 -5.85
C LEU A 9 17.57 -39.82 -4.64
N LEU A 10 18.62 -40.03 -3.83
CA LEU A 10 18.91 -39.21 -2.66
C LEU A 10 19.19 -37.75 -3.04
N ASP A 11 20.00 -37.55 -4.09
CA ASP A 11 20.32 -36.21 -4.60
C ASP A 11 19.08 -35.49 -5.16
N ALA A 12 18.18 -36.23 -5.83
CA ALA A 12 16.92 -35.69 -6.31
C ALA A 12 15.97 -35.29 -5.16
N LEU A 13 15.86 -36.12 -4.12
CA LEU A 13 15.06 -35.82 -2.93
C LEU A 13 15.61 -34.62 -2.15
N PHE A 14 16.93 -34.55 -2.01
CA PHE A 14 17.58 -33.41 -1.36
C PHE A 14 17.38 -32.12 -2.16
N SER A 15 17.51 -32.18 -3.49
CA SER A 15 17.25 -31.02 -4.36
C SER A 15 15.79 -30.57 -4.26
N PHE A 16 14.84 -31.50 -4.22
CA PHE A 16 13.42 -31.19 -4.03
C PHE A 16 13.15 -30.57 -2.66
N LEU A 17 13.76 -31.10 -1.60
CA LEU A 17 13.67 -30.53 -0.25
C LEU A 17 14.16 -29.08 -0.24
N MET A 18 15.33 -28.81 -0.82
CA MET A 18 15.88 -27.44 -0.87
C MET A 18 14.99 -26.49 -1.67
N LEU A 19 14.46 -26.92 -2.81
CA LEU A 19 13.49 -26.13 -3.58
C LEU A 19 12.20 -25.85 -2.80
N SER A 20 11.69 -26.86 -2.09
CA SER A 20 10.47 -26.69 -1.29
C SER A 20 10.64 -25.66 -0.17
N ILE A 21 11.80 -25.66 0.52
CA ILE A 21 12.13 -24.68 1.58
C ILE A 21 12.21 -23.26 0.99
N ILE A 22 12.83 -23.12 -0.19
CA ILE A 22 12.92 -21.84 -0.90
C ILE A 22 11.52 -21.33 -1.27
N CYS A 23 10.65 -22.19 -1.82
CA CYS A 23 9.29 -21.81 -2.16
C CYS A 23 8.46 -21.40 -0.94
N ILE A 24 8.53 -22.18 0.15
CA ILE A 24 7.79 -21.90 1.39
C ILE A 24 8.23 -20.59 2.03
N SER A 25 9.50 -20.20 1.90
CA SER A 25 10.01 -18.94 2.44
C SER A 25 9.71 -17.73 1.55
N ILE A 26 9.83 -17.86 0.23
CA ILE A 26 9.66 -16.73 -0.71
C ILE A 26 8.19 -16.37 -0.92
N LEU A 27 7.28 -17.34 -1.02
CA LEU A 27 5.86 -17.07 -1.25
C LEU A 27 5.21 -16.12 -0.22
N PRO A 28 5.40 -16.30 1.11
CA PRO A 28 4.83 -15.37 2.10
C PRO A 28 5.47 -13.98 2.01
N LEU A 29 6.78 -13.90 1.73
CA LEU A 29 7.48 -12.63 1.52
C LEU A 29 6.89 -11.84 0.33
N LEU A 30 6.61 -12.52 -0.79
CA LEU A 30 5.96 -11.91 -1.94
C LEU A 30 4.56 -11.41 -1.60
N ASN A 31 3.75 -12.21 -0.88
CA ASN A 31 2.40 -11.81 -0.50
C ASN A 31 2.39 -10.58 0.45
N ILE A 32 3.30 -10.53 1.42
CA ILE A 32 3.44 -9.37 2.31
C ILE A 32 3.85 -8.13 1.50
N SER A 33 4.77 -8.29 0.55
CA SER A 33 5.22 -7.21 -0.33
C SER A 33 4.09 -6.66 -1.19
N THR A 34 3.29 -7.52 -1.83
CA THR A 34 2.15 -7.09 -2.67
C THR A 34 1.10 -6.34 -1.85
N ASN A 35 0.80 -6.80 -0.64
CA ASN A 35 -0.15 -6.12 0.23
C ASN A 35 0.37 -4.75 0.67
N LYS A 36 1.66 -4.67 1.04
CA LYS A 36 2.29 -3.41 1.42
C LYS A 36 2.36 -2.41 0.26
N LEU A 37 2.66 -2.89 -0.96
CA LEU A 37 2.63 -2.08 -2.17
C LEU A 37 1.22 -1.57 -2.48
N ASN A 38 0.19 -2.41 -2.32
CA ASN A 38 -1.20 -2.00 -2.51
C ASN A 38 -1.63 -0.93 -1.50
N ASP A 39 -1.19 -1.03 -0.24
CA ASP A 39 -1.45 -0.02 0.78
C ASP A 39 -0.74 1.30 0.47
N GLN A 40 0.53 1.24 0.06
CA GLN A 40 1.29 2.42 -0.36
C GLN A 40 0.67 3.08 -1.60
N HIS A 41 0.24 2.28 -2.58
CA HIS A 41 -0.45 2.79 -3.77
C HIS A 41 -1.74 3.49 -3.38
N SER A 42 -2.55 2.88 -2.50
CA SER A 42 -3.78 3.49 -2.01
C SER A 42 -3.53 4.80 -1.26
N ASP A 43 -2.46 4.92 -0.47
CA ASP A 43 -2.09 6.16 0.20
C ASP A 43 -1.66 7.24 -0.80
N LEU A 44 -0.83 6.89 -1.78
CA LEU A 44 -0.41 7.82 -2.84
C LEU A 44 -1.59 8.33 -3.67
N GLU A 45 -2.56 7.48 -4.00
CA GLU A 45 -3.79 7.90 -4.69
C GLU A 45 -4.57 8.92 -3.88
N LEU A 46 -4.79 8.66 -2.59
CA LEU A 46 -5.54 9.56 -1.70
C LEU A 46 -4.82 10.91 -1.50
N LYS A 47 -3.49 10.90 -1.38
CA LYS A 47 -2.67 12.12 -1.36
C LYS A 47 -2.79 12.92 -2.64
N ARG A 48 -2.75 12.26 -3.80
CA ARG A 48 -2.89 12.92 -5.11
C ARG A 48 -4.25 13.61 -5.24
N VAL A 49 -5.33 12.96 -4.82
CA VAL A 49 -6.67 13.56 -4.81
C VAL A 49 -6.72 14.80 -3.93
N LEU A 50 -6.19 14.70 -2.71
CA LEU A 50 -6.12 15.84 -1.79
C LEU A 50 -5.33 17.01 -2.37
N PHE A 51 -4.16 16.74 -2.92
CA PHE A 51 -3.28 17.75 -3.52
C PHE A 51 -3.96 18.46 -4.70
N ASN A 52 -4.59 17.70 -5.60
CA ASN A 52 -5.31 18.26 -6.74
C ASN A 52 -6.47 19.17 -6.29
N GLN A 53 -7.18 18.77 -5.23
CA GLN A 53 -8.27 19.58 -4.69
C GLN A 53 -7.77 20.87 -4.02
N LEU A 54 -6.66 20.80 -3.27
CA LEU A 54 -6.04 21.97 -2.64
C LEU A 54 -5.48 22.96 -3.67
N ILE A 55 -4.97 22.49 -4.81
CA ILE A 55 -4.53 23.37 -5.91
C ILE A 55 -5.72 24.06 -6.56
N LYS A 56 -6.80 23.31 -6.83
CA LYS A 56 -7.98 23.84 -7.54
C LYS A 56 -8.85 24.74 -6.68
N THR A 57 -8.82 24.57 -5.36
CA THR A 57 -9.67 25.31 -4.42
C THR A 57 -8.85 25.87 -3.28
N THR A 58 -8.83 27.20 -3.14
CA THR A 58 -8.10 27.92 -2.08
C THR A 58 -8.61 27.55 -0.67
N LYS A 59 -9.85 27.07 -0.58
CA LYS A 59 -10.47 26.56 0.64
C LYS A 59 -11.18 25.24 0.33
N LEU A 60 -10.75 24.16 0.97
CA LEU A 60 -11.49 22.90 0.98
C LEU A 60 -12.81 23.09 1.74
N PRO A 61 -13.97 22.81 1.12
CA PRO A 61 -15.26 22.73 1.81
C PRO A 61 -15.25 21.63 2.87
N ASP A 62 -16.11 21.75 3.88
CA ASP A 62 -16.14 20.82 5.03
C ASP A 62 -16.52 19.39 4.62
N ASN A 63 -17.26 19.24 3.52
CA ASN A 63 -17.57 17.96 2.92
C ASN A 63 -17.61 18.10 1.38
N THR A 64 -16.72 17.41 0.67
CA THR A 64 -16.67 17.44 -0.79
C THR A 64 -16.55 16.03 -1.34
N ASN A 65 -17.45 15.68 -2.26
CA ASN A 65 -17.34 14.45 -3.04
C ASN A 65 -16.50 14.72 -4.28
N TYR A 66 -15.46 13.93 -4.47
CA TYR A 66 -14.58 13.94 -5.62
C TYR A 66 -14.61 12.57 -6.29
N GLY A 67 -15.57 12.37 -7.20
CA GLY A 67 -15.82 11.06 -7.81
C GLY A 67 -16.14 10.02 -6.73
N GLN A 68 -15.30 8.98 -6.63
CA GLN A 68 -15.42 7.89 -5.65
C GLN A 68 -14.78 8.20 -4.27
N TYR A 69 -14.35 9.44 -4.04
CA TYR A 69 -13.64 9.86 -2.83
C TYR A 69 -14.43 10.93 -2.09
N VAL A 70 -14.55 10.78 -0.77
CA VAL A 70 -15.17 11.78 0.11
C VAL A 70 -14.06 12.47 0.89
N ILE A 71 -13.98 13.78 0.76
CA ILE A 71 -13.04 14.63 1.50
C ILE A 71 -13.83 15.32 2.61
N THR A 72 -13.44 15.07 3.86
CA THR A 72 -14.04 15.68 5.04
C THR A 72 -13.01 16.55 5.75
N LYS A 73 -13.41 17.74 6.16
CA LYS A 73 -12.57 18.65 6.94
C LYS A 73 -13.26 18.96 8.26
N ARG A 74 -12.57 18.72 9.37
CA ARG A 74 -13.01 19.05 10.73
C ARG A 74 -11.82 19.53 11.55
N ASP A 75 -11.94 20.66 12.22
CA ASP A 75 -10.97 21.12 13.24
C ASP A 75 -9.49 21.03 12.81
N LYS A 76 -9.18 21.52 11.60
CA LYS A 76 -7.83 21.47 10.97
C LYS A 76 -7.33 20.06 10.63
N ILE A 77 -8.19 19.05 10.60
CA ILE A 77 -7.90 17.72 10.08
C ILE A 77 -8.65 17.56 8.76
N ILE A 78 -7.92 17.12 7.72
CA ILE A 78 -8.51 16.78 6.44
C ILE A 78 -8.40 15.28 6.25
N CYS A 79 -9.53 14.61 6.09
CA CYS A 79 -9.58 13.17 5.83
C CYS A 79 -10.10 12.93 4.41
N VAL A 80 -9.48 11.98 3.71
CA VAL A 80 -9.94 11.47 2.42
C VAL A 80 -10.30 10.01 2.59
N GLN A 81 -11.51 9.65 2.18
CA GLN A 81 -12.02 8.29 2.23
C GLN A 81 -12.42 7.84 0.82
N LYS A 82 -12.06 6.62 0.45
CA LYS A 82 -12.57 5.96 -0.76
C LYS A 82 -13.87 5.25 -0.41
N GLU A 83 -14.97 5.56 -1.09
CA GLU A 83 -16.29 5.00 -0.76
C GLU A 83 -16.34 3.49 -0.94
N THR A 84 -15.66 2.96 -1.95
CA THR A 84 -15.71 1.53 -2.30
C THR A 84 -14.95 0.62 -1.33
N THR A 85 -13.88 1.12 -0.70
CA THR A 85 -13.01 0.29 0.16
C THR A 85 -13.05 0.71 1.63
N ASN A 86 -13.77 1.78 1.98
CA ASN A 86 -13.74 2.43 3.29
C ASN A 86 -12.32 2.80 3.80
N LYS A 87 -11.29 2.72 2.95
CA LYS A 87 -9.94 3.17 3.31
C LYS A 87 -9.97 4.69 3.49
N LYS A 88 -9.53 5.14 4.66
CA LYS A 88 -9.54 6.54 5.08
C LYS A 88 -8.16 6.93 5.56
N ILE A 89 -7.68 8.08 5.10
CA ILE A 89 -6.43 8.68 5.56
C ILE A 89 -6.69 10.11 5.97
N CYS A 90 -6.15 10.51 7.11
CA CYS A 90 -6.31 11.84 7.67
C CYS A 90 -4.96 12.54 7.80
N TYR A 91 -4.94 13.81 7.42
CA TYR A 91 -3.79 14.68 7.53
C TYR A 91 -4.14 15.83 8.45
N GLN A 92 -3.26 16.12 9.39
CA GLN A 92 -3.36 17.33 10.19
C GLN A 92 -2.89 18.50 9.32
N GLN A 93 -3.79 19.45 9.07
CA GLN A 93 -3.48 20.69 8.40
C GLN A 93 -2.58 21.50 9.32
N GLN A 94 -1.26 21.39 9.12
CA GLN A 94 -0.32 22.30 9.74
C GLN A 94 -0.67 23.71 9.24
N SER A 95 -1.04 24.60 10.17
CA SER A 95 -1.17 26.02 9.85
C SER A 95 0.24 26.57 9.61
N LYS A 96 0.82 26.29 8.45
CA LYS A 96 1.84 27.19 7.94
C LYS A 96 1.09 28.45 7.54
N SER A 97 1.21 29.45 8.40
CA SER A 97 1.06 30.84 8.01
C SER A 97 1.91 31.03 6.75
N ILE A 98 1.28 31.02 5.59
CA ILE A 98 1.83 31.64 4.40
C ILE A 98 1.56 33.15 4.62
N TYR A 99 2.34 33.77 5.50
CA TYR A 99 2.61 35.20 5.47
C TYR A 99 4.03 35.28 4.90
N ASN A 100 4.12 35.73 3.66
CA ASN A 100 4.49 37.10 3.26
C ASN A 100 5.93 37.07 2.74
N ASP A 101 6.06 37.09 1.42
CA ASP A 101 6.69 38.20 0.68
C ASP A 101 6.19 38.18 -0.77
#